data_AF-A0A961Z8E9-F1
#
_entry.id   AF-A0A961Z8E9-F1
#
_cell.length_a   1.000
_cell.length_b   1.000
_cell.length_c   1.000
_cell.angle_alpha   90.00
_cell.angle_beta   90.00
_cell.angle_gamma   90.00
#
_symmetry.space_group_name_H-M   'P 1'
#
loop_
_entity.id
_entity.type
_entity.pdbx_description
1 polymer ?
#
loop_
_entity_poly.entity_id
_entity_poly.type
_entity_poly.pdbx_seq_one_letter_code
_entity_poly.pdbx_strand_id
1 'polypeptide(L)'
;QSLNQIERADGPNNSILDNCHVRVGFATNDERTAKRVSDALGTATEMRAMKNYAGHRLSPWLGHLMVSRSETARPLLTPGEVMQLPPADEIVMVAGTPPIRAKKARYYEDARFQERILPPPALERPKAAKVDEWSRLPLPPRPEIEEAPPRDTRDDDDPTGSERRHQPELSKAKTIEKKEPIDNEFAPDPDDDMEDDAARVSRINQRMRQVARQASLDPGDGIEM
;
A
#
# COMPACT_ATOMS: atom_id res chain seq x y z
N GLN A 1 -4.50 -12.44 3.49
CA GLN A 1 -4.38 -11.32 2.53
C GLN A 1 -3.48 -10.28 3.15
N SER A 2 -2.56 -9.69 2.39
CA SER A 2 -1.72 -8.60 2.87
C SER A 2 -2.32 -7.26 2.44
N LEU A 3 -2.15 -6.23 3.26
CA LEU A 3 -2.63 -4.89 2.97
C LEU A 3 -2.01 -4.32 1.68
N ASN A 4 -0.82 -4.81 1.30
CA ASN A 4 -0.15 -4.49 0.03
C ASN A 4 -0.92 -4.96 -1.21
N GLN A 5 -1.75 -6.00 -1.12
CA GLN A 5 -2.60 -6.42 -2.25
C GLN A 5 -3.72 -5.41 -2.51
N ILE A 6 -4.30 -4.85 -1.45
CA ILE A 6 -5.33 -3.81 -1.53
C ILE A 6 -4.71 -2.52 -2.06
N GLU A 7 -3.54 -2.14 -1.55
CA GLU A 7 -2.86 -0.93 -2.01
C GLU A 7 -2.41 -0.99 -3.48
N ARG A 8 -2.10 -2.19 -3.98
CA ARG A 8 -1.77 -2.40 -5.40
C ARG A 8 -3.01 -2.31 -6.31
N ALA A 9 -4.19 -2.63 -5.79
CA ALA A 9 -5.44 -2.60 -6.55
C ALA A 9 -6.09 -1.21 -6.52
N ASP A 10 -6.09 -0.55 -5.35
CA ASP A 10 -6.86 0.67 -5.09
C ASP A 10 -5.97 1.94 -4.99
N GLY A 11 -4.65 1.79 -5.01
CA GLY A 11 -3.67 2.89 -4.94
C GLY A 11 -3.23 3.23 -3.52
N PRO A 12 -2.40 4.28 -3.34
CA PRO A 12 -1.88 4.66 -2.02
C PRO A 12 -2.94 5.27 -1.09
N ASN A 13 -4.02 5.85 -1.65
CA ASN A 13 -5.11 6.49 -0.92
C ASN A 13 -6.37 5.60 -0.96
N ASN A 14 -6.47 4.64 -0.03
CA ASN A 14 -7.53 3.65 -0.01
C ASN A 14 -8.73 4.09 0.83
N SER A 15 -9.82 4.47 0.17
CA SER A 15 -11.08 4.87 0.81
C SER A 15 -11.75 3.75 1.61
N ILE A 16 -11.44 2.48 1.32
CA ILE A 16 -12.06 1.33 1.99
C ILE A 16 -11.65 1.28 3.46
N LEU A 17 -10.36 1.51 3.76
CA LEU A 17 -9.87 1.46 5.15
C LEU A 17 -10.46 2.59 5.99
N ASP A 18 -10.68 3.76 5.39
CA ASP A 18 -11.26 4.92 6.05
C ASP A 18 -12.76 4.73 6.34
N ASN A 19 -13.49 4.07 5.44
CA ASN A 19 -14.93 3.84 5.58
C ASN A 19 -15.29 2.64 6.49
N CYS A 20 -14.34 1.76 6.82
CA CYS A 20 -14.62 0.62 7.70
C CYS A 20 -14.78 1.05 9.17
N HIS A 21 -16.00 0.92 9.70
CA HIS A 21 -16.31 1.20 11.11
C HIS A 21 -15.66 0.21 12.09
N VAL A 22 -15.54 -1.06 11.67
CA VAL A 22 -14.89 -2.13 12.43
C VAL A 22 -13.68 -2.60 11.65
N ARG A 23 -12.54 -2.65 12.33
CA ARG A 23 -11.28 -3.16 11.79
C ARG A 23 -10.73 -4.23 12.72
N VAL A 24 -10.36 -5.37 12.17
CA VAL A 24 -9.77 -6.47 12.92
C VAL A 24 -8.35 -6.69 12.45
N GLY A 25 -7.39 -6.54 13.36
CA GLY A 25 -5.97 -6.76 13.14
C GLY A 25 -5.54 -8.13 13.67
N PHE A 26 -4.77 -8.85 12.87
CA PHE A 26 -4.09 -10.08 13.26
C PHE A 26 -2.58 -9.88 13.28
N ALA A 27 -1.84 -10.86 13.80
CA ALA A 27 -0.40 -10.93 13.61
C ALA A 27 -0.07 -10.83 12.12
N THR A 28 0.74 -9.84 11.75
CA THR A 28 1.13 -9.57 10.36
C THR A 28 2.62 -9.77 10.18
N ASN A 29 3.03 -10.34 9.04
CA ASN A 29 4.45 -10.49 8.71
C ASN A 29 5.04 -9.25 8.00
N ASP A 30 4.22 -8.30 7.60
CA ASP A 30 4.62 -7.08 6.89
C ASP A 30 4.75 -5.91 7.87
N GLU A 31 5.94 -5.30 7.93
CA GLU A 31 6.25 -4.19 8.83
C GLU A 31 5.36 -2.98 8.57
N ARG A 32 5.05 -2.69 7.30
CA ARG A 32 4.21 -1.54 6.94
C ARG A 32 2.79 -1.71 7.45
N THR A 33 2.24 -2.91 7.33
CA THR A 33 0.93 -3.25 7.89
C THR A 33 0.94 -3.18 9.42
N ALA A 34 1.99 -3.71 10.07
CA ALA A 34 2.14 -3.65 11.52
C ALA A 34 2.23 -2.20 12.03
N LYS A 35 2.96 -1.35 11.32
CA LYS A 35 3.06 0.09 11.62
C LYS A 35 1.70 0.78 11.53
N ARG A 36 0.93 0.54 10.47
CA ARG A 36 -0.43 1.08 10.34
C ARG A 36 -1.35 0.66 11.49
N VAL A 37 -1.28 -0.58 11.93
CA VAL A 37 -2.05 -1.07 13.09
C VAL A 37 -1.59 -0.39 14.38
N SER A 38 -0.29 -0.28 14.61
CA SER A 38 0.29 0.44 15.75
C SER A 38 -0.15 1.92 15.77
N ASP A 39 -0.08 2.60 14.64
CA ASP A 39 -0.45 4.01 14.51
C ASP A 39 -1.97 4.20 14.74
N ALA A 40 -2.80 3.26 14.26
CA ALA A 40 -4.25 3.28 14.49
C ALA A 40 -4.64 3.03 15.96
N LEU A 41 -3.84 2.27 16.71
CA LEU A 41 -4.03 2.06 18.15
C LEU A 41 -3.62 3.28 18.99
N GLY A 42 -2.71 4.09 18.46
CA GLY A 42 -2.22 5.30 19.10
C GLY A 42 -1.21 5.03 20.22
N THR A 43 -1.01 6.05 21.05
CA THR A 43 -0.01 6.06 22.12
C THR A 43 -0.66 6.04 23.49
N ALA A 44 0.01 5.39 24.43
CA ALA A 44 -0.31 5.34 25.84
C ALA A 44 0.79 6.03 26.66
N THR A 45 0.43 6.53 27.83
CA THR A 45 1.37 7.09 28.81
C THR A 45 1.90 5.99 29.72
N GLU A 46 3.23 5.81 29.75
CA GLU A 46 3.89 4.87 30.65
C GLU A 46 4.65 5.63 31.74
N MET A 47 4.46 5.23 33.00
CA MET A 47 5.18 5.75 34.15
C MET A 47 6.53 5.06 34.30
N ARG A 48 7.63 5.75 34.02
CA ARG A 48 8.99 5.26 34.31
C ARG A 48 9.47 5.79 35.65
N ALA A 49 9.76 4.88 36.58
CA ALA A 49 10.41 5.23 37.84
C ALA A 49 11.91 4.92 37.75
N MET A 50 12.75 5.95 37.85
CA MET A 50 14.21 5.82 37.94
C MET A 50 14.63 5.96 39.40
N LYS A 51 15.29 4.91 39.92
CA LYS A 51 15.84 4.90 41.27
C LYS A 51 17.33 5.20 41.19
N ASN A 52 17.72 6.38 41.65
CA ASN A 52 19.10 6.78 41.78
C ASN A 52 19.55 6.50 43.22
N TYR A 53 20.54 5.62 43.36
CA TYR A 53 21.17 5.32 44.63
C TYR A 53 22.34 6.28 44.82
N ALA A 54 22.24 7.18 45.80
CA ALA A 54 23.37 7.98 46.24
C ALA A 54 23.93 7.34 47.52
N GLY A 55 25.26 7.18 47.59
CA GLY A 55 25.93 6.60 48.76
C GLY A 55 27.25 5.92 48.42
N HIS A 56 28.15 5.85 49.39
CA HIS A 56 29.41 5.11 49.27
C HIS A 56 29.13 3.60 49.39
N ARG A 57 29.61 2.79 48.43
CA ARG A 57 29.37 1.32 48.37
C ARG A 57 29.77 0.54 49.64
N LEU A 58 30.59 1.10 50.52
CA LEU A 58 31.03 0.48 51.79
C LEU A 58 30.44 1.14 53.07
N SER A 59 29.50 2.07 52.97
CA SER A 59 28.91 2.68 54.17
C SER A 59 27.83 1.77 54.79
N PRO A 60 27.84 1.54 56.12
CA PRO A 60 26.92 0.62 56.80
C PRO A 60 25.46 1.10 56.82
N TRP A 61 25.20 2.37 56.48
CA TRP A 61 23.85 2.91 56.32
C TRP A 61 23.78 3.70 55.01
N LEU A 62 23.06 3.16 54.02
CA LEU A 62 22.99 3.68 52.66
C LEU A 62 22.17 4.99 52.63
N GLY A 63 22.86 6.13 52.74
CA GLY A 63 22.25 7.46 52.84
C GLY A 63 21.73 7.97 51.50
N HIS A 64 20.40 7.92 51.34
CA HIS A 64 19.56 8.59 50.33
C HIS A 64 19.32 7.84 49.00
N LEU A 65 18.11 7.29 48.90
CA LEU A 65 17.51 6.80 47.65
C LEU A 65 16.69 7.93 47.02
N MET A 66 17.09 8.43 45.85
CA MET A 66 16.24 9.31 45.05
C MET A 66 15.40 8.47 44.10
N VAL A 67 14.08 8.60 44.17
CA VAL A 67 13.16 8.00 43.19
C VAL A 67 12.57 9.13 42.36
N SER A 68 13.00 9.25 41.11
CA SER A 68 12.37 10.15 40.13
C SER A 68 11.34 9.37 39.34
N ARG A 69 10.14 9.93 39.14
CA ARG A 69 9.09 9.37 38.28
C ARG A 69 8.91 10.30 37.09
N SER A 70 9.02 9.76 35.89
CA SER A 70 8.80 10.48 34.64
C SER A 70 7.73 9.78 33.82
N GLU A 71 6.78 10.55 33.33
CA GLU A 71 5.80 10.11 32.32
C GLU A 71 6.46 10.12 30.94
N THR A 72 6.30 9.05 30.16
CA THR A 72 6.81 8.98 28.79
C THR A 72 5.74 8.36 27.89
N ALA A 73 5.53 8.98 26.72
CA ALA A 73 4.62 8.43 25.72
C ALA A 73 5.24 7.21 25.03
N ARG A 74 4.48 6.12 24.92
CA ARG A 74 4.85 4.89 24.22
C ARG A 74 3.68 4.42 23.36
N PRO A 75 3.89 3.89 22.14
CA PRO A 75 2.83 3.22 21.39
C PRO A 75 2.11 2.17 22.24
N LEU A 76 0.79 2.11 22.18
CA LEU A 76 0.00 1.16 22.98
C LEU A 76 0.41 -0.29 22.66
N LEU A 77 0.67 -0.56 21.39
CA LEU A 77 1.37 -1.73 20.89
C LEU A 77 2.39 -1.25 19.87
N THR A 78 3.64 -1.61 20.06
CA THR A 78 4.68 -1.34 19.07
C THR A 78 4.49 -2.22 17.82
N PRO A 79 4.98 -1.82 16.64
CA PRO A 79 4.88 -2.65 15.43
C PRO A 79 5.46 -4.06 15.64
N GLY A 80 6.56 -4.19 16.37
CA GLY A 80 7.15 -5.48 16.72
C GLY A 80 6.22 -6.35 17.59
N GLU A 81 5.53 -5.77 18.57
CA GLU A 81 4.54 -6.49 19.39
C GLU A 81 3.30 -6.90 18.57
N VAL A 82 2.90 -6.11 17.56
CA VAL A 82 1.81 -6.48 16.64
C VAL A 82 2.23 -7.68 15.77
N MET A 83 3.45 -7.69 15.25
CA MET A 83 3.98 -8.82 14.47
C MET A 83 4.10 -10.10 15.30
N GLN A 84 4.44 -9.96 16.59
CA GLN A 84 4.57 -11.07 17.55
C GLN A 84 3.26 -11.40 18.28
N LEU A 85 2.13 -10.83 17.86
CA LEU A 85 0.84 -11.09 18.49
C LEU A 85 0.55 -12.60 18.47
N PRO A 86 0.12 -13.21 19.60
CA PRO A 86 -0.19 -14.64 19.62
C PRO A 86 -1.20 -15.01 18.54
N PRO A 87 -1.08 -16.19 17.91
CA PRO A 87 -1.96 -16.58 16.81
C PRO A 87 -3.42 -16.77 17.23
N ALA A 88 -3.68 -16.95 18.53
CA ALA A 88 -5.01 -17.04 19.12
C ALA A 88 -5.64 -15.68 19.44
N ASP A 89 -4.88 -14.59 19.36
CA ASP A 89 -5.31 -13.25 19.73
C ASP A 89 -5.58 -12.41 18.48
N GLU A 90 -6.46 -11.43 18.63
CA GLU A 90 -6.78 -10.43 17.62
C GLU A 90 -7.02 -9.07 18.29
N ILE A 91 -6.85 -8.00 17.51
CA ILE A 91 -7.11 -6.64 17.94
C ILE A 91 -8.32 -6.13 17.19
N VAL A 92 -9.39 -5.80 17.92
CA VAL A 92 -10.63 -5.28 17.36
C VAL A 92 -10.69 -3.79 17.64
N MET A 93 -10.77 -3.01 16.56
CA MET A 93 -10.91 -1.56 16.60
C MET A 93 -12.29 -1.20 16.08
N VAL A 94 -13.10 -0.59 16.94
CA VAL A 94 -14.45 -0.09 16.60
C VAL A 94 -14.44 1.41 16.79
N ALA A 95 -14.88 2.18 15.81
CA ALA A 95 -14.86 3.63 15.91
C ALA A 95 -15.69 4.12 17.11
N GLY A 96 -15.11 5.02 17.92
CA GLY A 96 -15.74 5.55 19.14
C GLY A 96 -15.61 4.65 20.38
N THR A 97 -14.95 3.50 20.28
CA THR A 97 -14.69 2.60 21.41
C THR A 97 -13.18 2.39 21.60
N PRO A 98 -12.67 2.24 22.83
CA PRO A 98 -11.30 1.83 23.05
C PRO A 98 -10.98 0.50 22.33
N PRO A 99 -9.76 0.31 21.83
CA PRO A 99 -9.38 -0.92 21.16
C PRO A 99 -9.47 -2.12 22.10
N ILE A 100 -9.94 -3.25 21.56
CA ILE A 100 -10.21 -4.46 22.33
C ILE A 100 -9.23 -5.54 21.90
N ARG A 101 -8.50 -6.12 22.85
CA ARG A 101 -7.74 -7.34 22.63
C ARG A 101 -8.65 -8.54 22.89
N ALA A 102 -8.96 -9.28 21.83
CA ALA A 102 -9.88 -10.41 21.86
C ALA A 102 -9.17 -11.74 21.53
N LYS A 103 -9.87 -12.85 21.79
CA LYS A 103 -9.47 -14.19 21.34
C LYS A 103 -10.22 -14.51 20.05
N LYS A 104 -9.50 -15.06 19.06
CA LYS A 104 -10.09 -15.45 17.77
C LYS A 104 -11.20 -16.46 17.96
N ALA A 105 -12.31 -16.22 17.28
CA ALA A 105 -13.40 -17.19 17.16
C ALA A 105 -12.99 -18.35 16.24
N ARG A 106 -12.79 -19.54 16.80
CA ARG A 106 -12.53 -20.77 16.05
C ARG A 106 -13.81 -21.58 15.94
N TYR A 107 -14.36 -21.65 14.72
CA TYR A 107 -15.63 -22.34 14.46
C TYR A 107 -15.62 -23.82 14.87
N TYR A 108 -14.43 -24.44 14.95
CA TYR A 108 -14.26 -25.84 15.34
C TYR A 108 -14.11 -26.06 16.85
N GLU A 109 -13.81 -25.03 17.62
CA GLU A 109 -13.69 -25.13 19.08
C GLU A 109 -15.00 -24.71 19.78
N ASP A 110 -15.81 -23.85 19.14
CA ASP A 110 -17.07 -23.36 19.71
C ASP A 110 -18.25 -24.26 19.32
N ALA A 111 -18.90 -24.86 20.32
CA ALA A 111 -20.08 -25.70 20.14
C ALA A 111 -21.21 -24.98 19.37
N ARG A 112 -21.41 -23.67 19.60
CA ARG A 112 -22.45 -22.88 18.95
C ARG A 112 -22.21 -22.70 17.45
N PHE A 113 -20.95 -22.75 17.02
CA PHE A 113 -20.59 -22.71 15.60
C PHE A 113 -20.65 -24.11 14.99
N GLN A 114 -20.22 -25.14 15.71
CA GLN A 114 -20.34 -26.54 15.30
C GLN A 114 -21.79 -26.93 14.97
N GLU A 115 -22.75 -26.53 15.81
CA GLU A 115 -24.18 -26.76 15.58
C GLU A 115 -24.72 -26.15 14.28
N ARG A 116 -24.03 -25.16 13.72
CA ARG A 116 -24.42 -24.45 12.48
C ARG A 116 -23.71 -24.97 11.24
N ILE A 117 -22.85 -25.97 11.36
CA ILE A 117 -22.15 -26.56 10.22
C ILE A 117 -23.12 -27.43 9.44
N LEU A 118 -23.41 -27.03 8.21
CA LEU A 118 -24.19 -27.81 7.26
C LEU A 118 -23.26 -28.67 6.39
N PRO A 119 -23.71 -29.85 5.93
CA PRO A 119 -22.96 -30.62 4.96
C PRO A 119 -22.70 -29.80 3.70
N PRO A 120 -21.54 -29.98 3.04
CA PRO A 120 -21.26 -29.28 1.79
C PRO A 120 -22.36 -29.59 0.77
N PRO A 121 -22.74 -28.61 -0.08
CA PRO A 121 -23.77 -28.83 -1.08
C PRO A 121 -23.35 -29.98 -2.00
N ALA A 122 -24.30 -30.87 -2.31
CA ALA A 122 -24.06 -31.95 -3.25
C ALA A 122 -23.74 -31.34 -4.62
N LEU A 123 -22.51 -31.57 -5.09
CA LEU A 123 -22.07 -31.13 -6.41
C LEU A 123 -22.74 -32.01 -7.47
N GLU A 124 -23.93 -31.63 -7.90
CA GLU A 124 -24.52 -32.21 -9.11
C GLU A 124 -23.74 -31.71 -10.32
N ARG A 125 -23.02 -32.59 -11.00
CA ARG A 125 -22.46 -32.26 -12.32
C ARG A 125 -23.65 -31.93 -13.23
N PRO A 126 -23.71 -30.70 -13.78
CA PRO A 126 -24.77 -30.36 -14.72
C PRO A 126 -24.73 -31.35 -15.88
N LYS A 127 -25.83 -32.07 -16.14
CA LYS A 127 -25.93 -32.96 -17.31
C LYS A 127 -25.85 -32.19 -18.64
N ALA A 128 -26.16 -30.91 -18.59
CA ALA A 128 -26.00 -29.98 -19.70
C ALA A 128 -25.29 -28.73 -19.20
N ALA A 129 -24.32 -28.22 -19.97
CA ALA A 129 -23.77 -26.90 -19.74
C ALA A 129 -24.92 -25.89 -19.80
N LYS A 130 -25.04 -25.03 -18.77
CA LYS A 130 -25.91 -23.86 -18.90
C LYS A 130 -25.42 -23.06 -20.08
N VAL A 131 -26.31 -22.74 -21.01
CA VAL A 131 -26.01 -21.88 -22.14
C VAL A 131 -25.84 -20.47 -21.58
N ASP A 132 -24.61 -20.13 -21.21
CA ASP A 132 -24.22 -18.79 -20.81
C ASP A 132 -24.17 -17.88 -22.05
N GLU A 133 -24.48 -16.59 -21.90
CA GLU A 133 -24.41 -15.59 -22.96
C GLU A 133 -22.99 -15.52 -23.55
N TRP A 134 -21.96 -15.74 -22.72
CA TRP A 134 -20.56 -15.84 -23.14
C TRP A 134 -20.28 -17.07 -24.02
N SER A 135 -21.02 -18.17 -23.82
CA SER A 135 -20.87 -19.39 -24.63
C SER A 135 -21.49 -19.27 -26.02
N ARG A 136 -22.32 -18.22 -26.25
CA ARG A 136 -22.92 -17.91 -27.55
C ARG A 136 -22.07 -16.96 -28.38
N LEU A 137 -21.09 -16.30 -27.78
CA LEU A 137 -20.19 -15.43 -28.50
C LEU A 137 -19.31 -16.27 -29.45
N PRO A 138 -19.05 -15.79 -30.67
CA PRO A 138 -18.15 -16.47 -31.58
C PRO A 138 -16.77 -16.59 -30.92
N LEU A 139 -16.19 -17.79 -30.97
CA LEU A 139 -14.82 -18.00 -30.54
C LEU A 139 -13.92 -17.04 -31.34
N PRO A 140 -13.02 -16.30 -30.69
CA PRO A 140 -12.04 -15.50 -31.42
C PRO A 140 -11.24 -16.42 -32.34
N PRO A 141 -10.82 -15.92 -33.52
CA PRO A 141 -10.00 -16.71 -34.43
C PRO A 141 -8.78 -17.22 -33.66
N ARG A 142 -8.56 -18.54 -33.73
CA ARG A 142 -7.38 -19.15 -33.15
C ARG A 142 -6.17 -18.42 -33.75
N PRO A 143 -5.26 -17.86 -32.95
CA PRO A 143 -4.06 -17.26 -33.49
C PRO A 143 -3.36 -18.33 -34.32
N GLU A 144 -3.00 -17.97 -35.56
CA GLU A 144 -2.17 -18.81 -36.41
C GLU A 144 -0.84 -18.98 -35.69
N ILE A 145 -0.72 -20.11 -34.99
CA ILE A 145 0.57 -20.60 -34.55
C ILE A 145 1.18 -21.13 -35.85
N GLU A 146 2.16 -20.40 -36.39
CA GLU A 146 2.94 -20.87 -37.53
C GLU A 146 3.37 -22.32 -37.26
N GLU A 147 2.84 -23.26 -38.05
CA GLU A 147 3.34 -24.63 -38.04
C GLU A 147 4.81 -24.55 -38.45
N ALA A 148 5.69 -24.97 -37.54
CA ALA A 148 7.11 -24.95 -37.80
C ALA A 148 7.40 -25.74 -39.10
N PRO A 149 8.28 -25.23 -39.98
CA PRO A 149 8.62 -25.94 -41.21
C PRO A 149 9.15 -27.34 -40.88
N PRO A 150 8.90 -28.34 -41.74
CA PRO A 150 9.43 -29.69 -41.54
C PRO A 150 10.95 -29.60 -41.37
N ARG A 151 11.47 -30.19 -40.28
CA ARG A 151 12.91 -30.23 -40.02
C ARG A 151 13.59 -31.01 -41.14
N ASP A 152 14.45 -30.36 -41.90
CA ASP A 152 15.45 -31.04 -42.72
C ASP A 152 16.30 -31.91 -41.79
N THR A 153 16.24 -33.23 -41.98
CA THR A 153 17.15 -34.16 -41.33
C THR A 153 18.51 -34.07 -42.02
N ARG A 154 19.28 -33.02 -41.73
CA ARG A 154 20.72 -33.05 -41.91
C ARG A 154 21.33 -33.25 -40.53
N ASP A 155 22.01 -34.38 -40.36
CA ASP A 155 22.87 -34.66 -39.22
C ASP A 155 23.82 -33.48 -39.03
N ASP A 156 23.56 -32.69 -38.00
CA ASP A 156 24.52 -31.74 -37.46
C ASP A 156 24.81 -32.21 -36.03
N ASP A 157 25.99 -32.80 -35.86
CA ASP A 157 26.49 -33.36 -34.61
C ASP A 157 26.72 -32.23 -33.58
N ASP A 158 25.71 -31.87 -32.79
CA ASP A 158 25.89 -31.14 -31.53
C ASP A 158 26.07 -32.15 -30.36
N PRO A 159 27.28 -32.30 -29.82
CA PRO A 159 27.57 -33.26 -28.74
C PRO A 159 27.02 -32.82 -27.37
N THR A 160 26.39 -31.63 -27.28
CA THR A 160 25.94 -31.05 -26.01
C THR A 160 24.44 -31.21 -25.74
N GLY A 161 23.66 -31.79 -26.67
CA GLY A 161 22.25 -32.16 -26.45
C GLY A 161 21.32 -31.00 -26.06
N SER A 162 21.73 -29.77 -26.38
CA SER A 162 21.13 -28.54 -25.86
C SER A 162 19.79 -28.19 -26.54
N GLU A 163 19.59 -28.64 -27.78
CA GLU A 163 18.42 -28.31 -28.59
C GLU A 163 17.16 -29.15 -28.29
N ARG A 164 17.27 -30.22 -27.49
CA ARG A 164 16.10 -31.05 -27.13
C ARG A 164 15.25 -30.45 -26.00
N ARG A 165 15.71 -29.39 -25.33
CA ARG A 165 14.90 -28.64 -24.36
C ARG A 165 14.21 -27.47 -25.07
N HIS A 166 13.14 -27.77 -25.79
CA HIS A 166 12.19 -26.77 -26.25
C HIS A 166 11.53 -26.12 -25.03
N GLN A 167 11.92 -24.88 -24.71
CA GLN A 167 11.20 -24.02 -23.77
C GLN A 167 10.22 -23.15 -24.59
N PRO A 168 8.90 -23.45 -24.58
CA PRO A 168 7.92 -22.71 -25.37
C PRO A 168 7.78 -21.23 -24.99
N GLU A 169 8.29 -20.82 -23.83
CA GLU A 169 8.30 -19.41 -23.38
C GLU A 169 9.37 -18.54 -24.07
N LEU A 170 10.27 -19.14 -24.88
CA LEU A 170 11.45 -18.46 -25.45
C LEU A 170 11.51 -18.42 -26.98
N SER A 171 10.50 -18.95 -27.68
CA SER A 171 10.44 -18.87 -29.14
C SER A 171 10.03 -17.46 -29.60
N LYS A 172 11.04 -16.67 -29.96
CA LYS A 172 11.00 -15.42 -30.75
C LYS A 172 9.78 -14.55 -30.47
N ALA A 173 9.87 -13.73 -29.43
CA ALA A 173 9.08 -12.50 -29.34
C ALA A 173 9.11 -11.82 -30.73
N LYS A 174 7.93 -11.58 -31.31
CA LYS A 174 7.80 -10.60 -32.40
C LYS A 174 8.62 -9.40 -31.98
N THR A 175 9.56 -8.97 -32.82
CA THR A 175 10.33 -7.75 -32.60
C THR A 175 9.30 -6.64 -32.45
N ILE A 176 8.93 -6.32 -31.21
CA ILE A 176 8.19 -5.11 -30.90
C ILE A 176 9.12 -4.02 -31.41
N GLU A 177 8.65 -3.23 -32.38
CA GLU A 177 9.39 -2.09 -32.86
C GLU A 177 9.92 -1.36 -31.65
N LYS A 178 11.26 -1.32 -31.54
CA LYS A 178 11.94 -0.64 -30.46
C LYS A 178 11.58 0.82 -30.62
N LYS A 179 10.51 1.26 -29.95
CA LYS A 179 10.27 2.69 -29.72
C LYS A 179 11.57 3.22 -29.13
N GLU A 180 12.07 4.30 -29.70
CA GLU A 180 13.31 4.90 -29.24
C GLU A 180 13.23 5.09 -27.72
N PRO A 181 14.29 4.72 -26.99
CA PRO A 181 14.30 4.86 -25.54
C PRO A 181 14.00 6.32 -25.22
N ILE A 182 12.96 6.54 -24.43
CA ILE A 182 12.65 7.85 -23.89
C ILE A 182 13.83 8.17 -22.96
N ASP A 183 14.67 9.12 -23.36
CA ASP A 183 15.73 9.63 -22.49
C ASP A 183 15.06 10.29 -21.28
N ASN A 184 15.16 9.60 -20.13
CA ASN A 184 14.70 10.00 -18.79
C ASN A 184 13.18 9.97 -18.50
N GLU A 185 12.65 8.79 -18.19
CA GLU A 185 11.32 8.59 -17.55
C GLU A 185 11.22 9.15 -16.10
N PHE A 186 12.32 9.64 -15.53
CA PHE A 186 12.40 10.22 -14.18
C PHE A 186 12.86 11.69 -14.17
N ALA A 187 12.99 12.32 -15.34
CA ALA A 187 13.07 13.78 -15.34
C ALA A 187 11.69 14.30 -14.90
N PRO A 188 11.61 15.25 -13.94
CA PRO A 188 10.39 16.02 -13.81
C PRO A 188 10.08 16.61 -15.18
N ASP A 189 8.84 16.44 -15.65
CA ASP A 189 8.35 17.20 -16.81
C ASP A 189 8.78 18.65 -16.59
N PRO A 190 9.35 19.35 -17.59
CA PRO A 190 9.54 20.78 -17.45
C PRO A 190 8.14 21.35 -17.16
N ASP A 191 7.98 21.88 -15.95
CA ASP A 191 6.72 22.46 -15.51
C ASP A 191 6.20 23.38 -16.61
N ASP A 192 5.03 23.06 -17.19
CA ASP A 192 4.28 23.93 -18.11
C ASP A 192 3.96 25.31 -17.48
N ASP A 193 4.34 25.50 -16.21
CA ASP A 193 4.21 26.73 -15.43
C ASP A 193 5.15 27.86 -15.90
N MET A 194 6.24 27.59 -16.64
CA MET A 194 7.13 28.69 -17.10
C MET A 194 6.48 29.57 -18.19
N GLU A 195 5.64 28.99 -19.05
CA GLU A 195 4.94 29.76 -20.09
C GLU A 195 3.76 30.55 -19.49
N ASP A 196 3.13 29.99 -18.45
CA ASP A 196 2.01 30.61 -17.77
C ASP A 196 2.45 31.76 -16.84
N ASP A 197 3.65 31.68 -16.23
CA ASP A 197 4.22 32.75 -15.40
C ASP A 197 4.62 33.98 -16.22
N ALA A 198 5.23 33.81 -17.40
CA ALA A 198 5.57 34.95 -18.27
C ALA A 198 4.30 35.67 -18.77
N ALA A 199 3.26 34.92 -19.13
CA ALA A 199 1.97 35.46 -19.51
C ALA A 199 1.26 36.15 -18.33
N ARG A 200 1.33 35.59 -17.11
CA ARG A 200 0.81 36.19 -15.88
C ARG A 200 1.50 37.51 -15.56
N VAL A 201 2.82 37.54 -15.55
CA VAL A 201 3.63 38.73 -15.23
C VAL A 201 3.39 39.83 -16.28
N SER A 202 3.29 39.47 -17.56
CA SER A 202 2.97 40.41 -18.64
C SER A 202 1.57 41.02 -18.46
N ARG A 203 0.54 40.20 -18.14
CA ARG A 203 -0.82 40.68 -17.85
C ARG A 203 -0.86 41.57 -16.61
N ILE A 204 -0.11 41.25 -15.56
CA ILE A 204 -0.02 42.09 -14.35
C ILE A 204 0.64 43.44 -14.66
N ASN A 205 1.75 43.44 -15.41
CA ASN A 205 2.45 44.67 -15.81
C ASN A 205 1.60 45.57 -16.71
N GLN A 206 0.82 44.97 -17.62
CA GLN A 206 -0.07 45.71 -18.50
C GLN A 206 -1.23 46.35 -17.72
N ARG A 207 -1.77 45.63 -16.72
CA ARG A 207 -2.81 46.15 -15.81
C ARG A 207 -2.26 47.27 -14.91
N MET A 208 -1.04 47.13 -14.38
CA MET A 208 -0.39 48.20 -13.60
C MET A 208 -0.14 49.46 -14.45
N ARG A 209 0.30 49.33 -15.70
CA ARG A 209 0.45 50.49 -16.61
C ARG A 209 -0.89 51.16 -16.92
N GLN A 210 -1.97 50.40 -17.03
CA GLN A 210 -3.31 50.95 -17.24
C GLN A 210 -3.82 51.69 -15.98
N VAL A 211 -3.62 51.13 -14.80
CA VAL A 211 -3.95 51.75 -13.51
C VAL A 211 -3.13 53.02 -13.28
N ALA A 212 -1.82 53.01 -13.59
CA ALA A 212 -0.97 54.21 -13.48
C ALA A 212 -1.39 55.33 -14.44
N ARG A 213 -1.83 54.99 -15.66
CA ARG A 213 -2.38 55.97 -16.61
C ARG A 213 -3.74 56.51 -16.19
N GLN A 214 -4.56 55.70 -15.50
CA GLN A 214 -5.81 56.17 -14.91
C GLN A 214 -5.58 57.07 -13.69
N ALA A 215 -4.60 56.76 -12.84
CA ALA A 215 -4.22 57.61 -11.72
C ALA A 215 -3.73 59.00 -12.20
N SER A 216 -2.94 59.06 -13.27
CA SER A 216 -2.51 60.35 -13.87
C SER A 216 -3.62 61.15 -14.55
N LEU A 217 -4.82 60.58 -14.71
CA LEU A 217 -5.99 61.23 -15.28
C LEU A 217 -7.08 61.47 -14.23
N ASP A 218 -6.81 61.20 -12.95
CA ASP A 218 -7.71 61.57 -11.87
C ASP A 218 -7.53 63.07 -11.56
N PRO A 219 -8.55 63.92 -11.83
CA PRO A 219 -8.48 65.35 -11.55
C PRO A 219 -8.43 65.69 -10.04
N GLY A 220 -8.33 64.70 -9.15
CA GLY A 220 -8.20 64.85 -7.71
C GLY A 220 -6.89 64.39 -7.06
N ASP A 221 -5.86 63.93 -7.80
CA ASP A 221 -4.69 63.24 -7.18
C ASP A 221 -3.64 64.17 -6.52
N GLY A 222 -3.88 65.48 -6.40
CA GLY A 222 -3.12 66.36 -5.50
C GLY A 222 -1.61 66.50 -5.74
N ILE A 223 -1.07 66.04 -6.88
CA ILE A 223 0.35 66.21 -7.25
C ILE A 223 0.51 67.54 -8.01
N GLU A 224 0.99 68.58 -7.32
CA GLU A 224 1.53 69.80 -7.96
C GLU A 224 2.80 69.45 -8.76
N MET A 225 2.89 69.93 -10.00
CA MET A 225 4.07 69.79 -10.88
C MET A 225 5.24 70.66 -10.43
#